data_AF-A0A2Z4JD25-F1
#
_entry.id   AF-A0A2Z4JD25-F1
#
_cell.length_a   1.000
_cell.length_b   1.000
_cell.length_c   1.000
_cell.angle_alpha   90.00
_cell.angle_beta   90.00
_cell.angle_gamma   90.00
#
_symmetry.space_group_name_H-M   'P 1'
#
loop_
_entity.id
_entity.type
_entity.pdbx_description
1 polymer ?
#
loop_
_entity_poly.entity_id
_entity_poly.type
_entity_poly.pdbx_seq_one_letter_code
_entity_poly.pdbx_strand_id
1 'polypeptide(L)'
;MGTWDTGPFDNDTAADFTDTLDDAKPAEREALIRGVLTRTVDATGWLTEGEEAVAAAALIAAQCLGGDPIDTRFGPAEPMPAFSDDLRMLADQALARIISDEAGPASNWVDPEGWKRWRANLNRLRTVLAPPSPSIPLFDVE
;
A
#
# COMPACT_ATOMS: atom_id res chain seq x y z
N MET A 1 -20.39 13.76 5.31
CA MET A 1 -19.48 12.72 4.81
C MET A 1 -18.49 13.42 3.93
N GLY A 2 -17.23 13.49 4.37
CA GLY A 2 -16.17 14.18 3.63
C GLY A 2 -15.95 13.50 2.28
N THR A 3 -15.63 14.29 1.27
CA THR A 3 -15.19 13.81 -0.04
C THR A 3 -13.91 13.03 0.17
N TRP A 4 -13.99 11.70 0.27
CA TRP A 4 -12.80 10.84 0.26
C TRP A 4 -12.06 11.06 -1.06
N ASP A 5 -10.75 11.32 -0.97
CA ASP A 5 -9.90 11.35 -2.14
C ASP A 5 -9.36 9.93 -2.40
N THR A 6 -8.69 9.76 -3.52
CA THR A 6 -8.29 8.45 -4.04
C THR A 6 -6.88 8.04 -3.60
N GLY A 7 -6.24 8.83 -2.75
CA GLY A 7 -4.90 8.59 -2.22
C GLY A 7 -4.88 7.55 -1.09
N PRO A 8 -3.68 7.00 -0.80
CA PRO A 8 -3.51 5.89 0.14
C PRO A 8 -3.83 6.24 1.60
N PHE A 9 -3.86 7.53 1.94
CA PHE A 9 -4.13 8.03 3.30
C PHE A 9 -5.44 8.83 3.40
N ASP A 10 -6.19 8.97 2.31
CA ASP A 10 -7.36 9.86 2.25
C ASP A 10 -8.65 9.18 2.74
N ASN A 11 -8.54 8.29 3.73
CA ASN A 11 -9.64 7.59 4.38
C ASN A 11 -9.38 7.39 5.89
N ASP A 12 -10.45 7.34 6.68
CA ASP A 12 -10.38 7.32 8.15
C ASP A 12 -9.62 6.07 8.67
N THR A 13 -9.82 4.91 8.03
CA THR A 13 -9.13 3.66 8.40
C THR A 13 -7.60 3.79 8.23
N ALA A 14 -7.14 4.41 7.15
CA ALA A 14 -5.72 4.68 6.94
C ALA A 14 -5.17 5.71 7.93
N ALA A 15 -5.96 6.72 8.30
CA ALA A 15 -5.57 7.70 9.31
C ALA A 15 -5.44 7.07 10.71
N ASP A 16 -6.39 6.22 11.11
CA ASP A 16 -6.32 5.46 12.38
C ASP A 16 -5.08 4.54 12.41
N PHE A 17 -4.73 3.95 11.26
CA PHE A 17 -3.52 3.15 11.12
C PHE A 17 -2.24 4.00 11.25
N THR A 18 -2.20 5.20 10.67
CA THR A 18 -1.04 6.11 10.84
C THR A 18 -0.87 6.56 12.28
N ASP A 19 -1.96 6.87 12.98
CA ASP A 19 -1.91 7.21 14.41
C ASP A 19 -1.36 6.03 15.22
N THR A 20 -1.79 4.81 14.90
CA THR A 20 -1.28 3.58 15.52
C THR A 20 0.23 3.39 15.27
N LEU A 21 0.73 3.73 14.08
CA LEU A 21 2.16 3.67 13.77
C LEU A 21 2.96 4.74 14.54
N ASP A 22 2.41 5.94 14.66
CA ASP A 22 3.06 7.05 15.36
C ASP A 22 3.18 6.76 16.87
N ASP A 23 2.13 6.20 17.48
CA ASP A 23 2.11 5.77 18.88
C ASP A 23 3.02 4.57 19.18
N ALA A 24 3.32 3.75 18.16
CA ALA A 24 4.18 2.58 18.29
C ALA A 24 5.67 2.96 18.36
N LYS A 25 6.47 2.13 19.05
CA LYS A 25 7.92 2.32 19.05
C LYS A 25 8.47 2.09 17.64
N PRO A 26 9.58 2.74 17.25
CA PRO A 26 10.17 2.56 15.92
C PRO A 26 10.45 1.10 15.54
N ALA A 27 10.82 0.26 16.52
CA ALA A 27 11.09 -1.17 16.31
C ALA A 27 9.82 -2.03 16.13
N GLU A 28 8.65 -1.52 16.50
CA GLU A 28 7.35 -2.22 16.43
C GLU A 28 6.61 -1.88 15.12
N ARG A 29 6.92 -0.74 14.49
CA ARG A 29 6.26 -0.25 13.25
C ARG A 29 6.34 -1.21 12.08
N GLU A 30 7.49 -1.84 11.84
CA GLU A 30 7.62 -2.86 10.78
C GLU A 30 6.69 -4.06 11.04
N ALA A 31 6.58 -4.50 12.30
CA ALA A 31 5.74 -5.64 12.65
C ALA A 31 4.24 -5.32 12.45
N LEU A 32 3.81 -4.09 12.74
CA LEU A 32 2.45 -3.63 12.47
C LEU A 32 2.13 -3.64 10.96
N ILE A 33 3.04 -3.07 10.15
CA ILE A 33 2.94 -3.08 8.69
C ILE A 33 2.87 -4.51 8.15
N ARG A 34 3.79 -5.38 8.58
CA ARG A 34 3.78 -6.80 8.18
C ARG A 34 2.46 -7.47 8.55
N GLY A 35 1.97 -7.22 9.77
CA GLY A 35 0.72 -7.79 10.27
C GLY A 35 -0.49 -7.46 9.40
N VAL A 36 -0.67 -6.19 9.03
CA VAL A 36 -1.77 -5.74 8.16
C VAL A 36 -1.69 -6.39 6.78
N LEU A 37 -0.50 -6.42 6.18
CA LEU A 37 -0.31 -7.00 4.86
C LEU A 37 -0.57 -8.52 4.86
N THR A 38 -0.05 -9.25 5.86
CA THR A 38 -0.29 -10.69 6.00
C THR A 38 -1.78 -10.99 6.20
N ARG A 39 -2.48 -10.26 7.07
CA ARG A 39 -3.93 -10.44 7.26
C ARG A 39 -4.70 -10.21 5.96
N THR A 40 -4.30 -9.22 5.17
CA THR A 40 -4.93 -8.93 3.87
C THR A 40 -4.73 -10.06 2.87
N VAL A 41 -3.51 -10.61 2.79
CA VAL A 41 -3.20 -11.75 1.90
C VAL A 41 -3.95 -13.00 2.32
N ASP A 42 -3.99 -13.30 3.62
CA ASP A 42 -4.60 -14.52 4.17
C ASP A 42 -6.13 -14.44 4.29
N ALA A 43 -6.72 -13.26 4.11
CA ALA A 43 -8.16 -13.05 4.25
C ALA A 43 -8.98 -13.87 3.23
N THR A 44 -9.70 -14.86 3.73
CA THR A 44 -10.73 -15.59 2.98
C THR A 44 -12.07 -14.89 3.11
N GLY A 45 -12.43 -14.06 2.13
CA GLY A 45 -13.71 -13.32 2.11
C GLY A 45 -13.55 -11.81 2.10
N TRP A 46 -14.47 -11.11 2.77
CA TRP A 46 -14.52 -9.65 2.78
C TRP A 46 -13.30 -9.03 3.46
N LEU A 47 -12.67 -8.05 2.83
CA LEU A 47 -11.55 -7.29 3.39
C LEU A 47 -12.07 -6.15 4.28
N THR A 48 -11.75 -6.20 5.57
CA THR A 48 -12.09 -5.14 6.54
C THR A 48 -11.00 -4.09 6.72
N GLU A 49 -9.76 -4.40 6.32
CA GLU A 49 -8.55 -3.58 6.55
C GLU A 49 -7.82 -3.27 5.22
N GLY A 50 -8.54 -3.26 4.10
CA GLY A 50 -7.94 -3.10 2.77
C GLY A 50 -7.22 -1.76 2.64
N GLU A 51 -7.78 -0.70 3.21
CA GLU A 51 -7.23 0.65 3.22
C GLU A 51 -5.94 0.75 4.06
N GLU A 52 -5.86 0.07 5.20
CA GLU A 52 -4.61 0.00 6.00
C GLU A 52 -3.50 -0.66 5.19
N ALA A 53 -3.82 -1.72 4.44
CA ALA A 53 -2.85 -2.40 3.60
C ALA A 53 -2.39 -1.53 2.42
N VAL A 54 -3.25 -0.68 1.87
CA VAL A 54 -2.86 0.32 0.86
C VAL A 54 -1.91 1.36 1.47
N ALA A 55 -2.21 1.88 2.66
CA ALA A 55 -1.34 2.82 3.37
C ALA A 55 0.02 2.18 3.70
N ALA A 56 0.04 0.96 4.23
CA ALA A 56 1.24 0.18 4.49
C ALA A 56 2.08 -0.04 3.21
N ALA A 57 1.44 -0.38 2.09
CA ALA A 57 2.13 -0.54 0.81
C ALA A 57 2.72 0.77 0.29
N ALA A 58 2.04 1.91 0.50
CA ALA A 58 2.56 3.23 0.14
C ALA A 58 3.81 3.61 0.95
N LEU A 59 3.83 3.30 2.26
CA LEU A 59 5.01 3.54 3.11
C LEU A 59 6.22 2.72 2.66
N ILE A 60 6.01 1.46 2.27
CA ILE A 60 7.08 0.61 1.72
C ILE A 60 7.55 1.16 0.37
N ALA A 61 6.60 1.51 -0.51
CA ALA A 61 6.91 2.06 -1.83
C ALA A 61 7.72 3.36 -1.75
N ALA A 62 7.46 4.22 -0.76
CA ALA A 62 8.20 5.46 -0.53
C ALA A 62 9.70 5.24 -0.21
N GLN A 63 10.09 4.05 0.26
CA GLN A 63 11.50 3.66 0.46
C GLN A 63 12.11 2.97 -0.76
N CYS A 64 11.34 2.73 -1.83
CA CYS A 64 11.82 2.15 -3.07
C CYS A 64 12.31 3.21 -4.05
N LEU A 65 13.16 2.80 -4.99
CA LEU A 65 13.56 3.65 -6.12
C LEU A 65 12.34 3.95 -7.00
N GLY A 66 12.04 5.23 -7.22
CA GLY A 66 10.86 5.65 -7.98
C GLY A 66 9.56 5.72 -7.18
N GLY A 67 9.63 5.48 -5.86
CA GLY A 67 8.53 5.77 -4.95
C GLY A 67 8.31 7.26 -4.74
N ASP A 68 7.05 7.63 -4.58
CA ASP A 68 6.68 8.99 -4.20
C ASP A 68 6.89 9.17 -2.69
N PRO A 69 7.52 10.27 -2.24
CA PRO A 69 7.63 10.57 -0.81
C PRO A 69 6.24 10.78 -0.21
N ILE A 70 6.04 10.32 1.02
CA ILE A 70 4.82 10.58 1.76
C ILE A 70 4.89 11.99 2.36
N ASP A 71 4.43 12.97 1.60
CA ASP A 71 4.31 14.38 2.02
C ASP A 71 2.83 14.78 2.09
N THR A 72 2.09 14.10 2.96
CA THR A 72 0.67 14.38 3.22
C THR A 72 0.43 14.48 4.71
N ARG A 73 -0.44 15.41 5.10
CA ARG A 73 -0.86 15.62 6.50
C ARG A 73 -1.59 14.42 7.11
N PHE A 74 -1.96 13.44 6.28
CA PHE A 74 -2.65 12.21 6.66
C PHE A 74 -1.71 11.00 6.70
N GLY A 75 -0.42 11.19 6.39
CA GLY A 75 0.62 10.18 6.57
C GLY A 75 1.15 10.18 8.00
N PRO A 76 1.97 9.19 8.38
CA PRO A 76 2.57 9.14 9.71
C PRO A 76 3.47 10.36 9.94
N ALA A 77 3.34 10.97 11.12
CA ALA A 77 4.15 12.11 11.53
C ALA A 77 5.57 11.69 11.95
N GLU A 78 5.72 10.46 12.43
CA GLU A 78 6.99 9.91 12.87
C GLU A 78 7.71 9.13 11.75
N PRO A 79 9.06 9.13 11.72
CA PRO A 79 9.80 8.47 10.66
C PRO A 79 9.62 6.95 10.67
N MET A 80 9.42 6.37 9.50
CA MET A 80 9.37 4.91 9.36
C MET A 80 10.76 4.28 9.50
N PRO A 81 10.87 3.07 10.09
CA PRO A 81 12.12 2.33 10.09
C PRO A 81 12.47 1.90 8.66
N ALA A 82 13.73 1.51 8.43
CA ALA A 82 14.11 0.86 7.19
C ALA A 82 13.39 -0.49 7.09
N PHE A 83 12.64 -0.69 6.01
CA PHE A 83 11.86 -1.91 5.80
C PHE A 83 12.68 -3.02 5.18
N SER A 84 12.43 -4.25 5.65
CA SER A 84 12.99 -5.47 5.06
C SER A 84 12.50 -5.69 3.62
N ASP A 85 13.37 -6.19 2.72
CA ASP A 85 13.06 -6.35 1.29
C ASP A 85 11.89 -7.32 1.02
N ASP A 86 11.64 -8.29 1.91
CA ASP A 86 10.51 -9.23 1.81
C ASP A 86 9.15 -8.52 1.86
N LEU A 87 9.08 -7.35 2.52
CA LEU A 87 7.85 -6.58 2.62
C LEU A 87 7.40 -6.01 1.28
N ARG A 88 8.31 -5.79 0.32
CA ARG A 88 7.92 -5.33 -1.02
C ARG A 88 7.05 -6.36 -1.72
N MET A 89 7.47 -7.63 -1.66
CA MET A 89 6.72 -8.74 -2.25
C MET A 89 5.40 -8.96 -1.52
N LEU A 90 5.40 -8.88 -0.19
CA LEU A 90 4.19 -9.01 0.61
C LEU A 90 3.18 -7.88 0.32
N ALA A 91 3.67 -6.64 0.16
CA ALA A 91 2.84 -5.49 -0.20
C ALA A 91 2.26 -5.63 -1.61
N ASP A 92 3.03 -6.10 -2.59
CA ASP A 92 2.51 -6.37 -3.94
C ASP A 92 1.38 -7.42 -3.91
N GLN A 93 1.55 -8.49 -3.13
CA GLN A 93 0.55 -9.55 -2.97
C GLN A 93 -0.73 -9.02 -2.30
N ALA A 94 -0.60 -8.20 -1.25
CA ALA A 94 -1.74 -7.58 -0.58
C ALA A 94 -2.51 -6.66 -1.54
N LEU A 95 -1.81 -5.81 -2.30
CA LEU A 95 -2.43 -4.96 -3.32
C LEU A 95 -3.10 -5.77 -4.43
N ALA A 96 -2.50 -6.87 -4.87
CA ALA A 96 -3.11 -7.77 -5.84
C ALA A 96 -4.44 -8.34 -5.31
N ARG A 97 -4.45 -8.79 -4.06
CA ARG A 97 -5.64 -9.34 -3.40
C ARG A 97 -6.77 -8.31 -3.26
N ILE A 98 -6.41 -7.06 -2.95
CA ILE A 98 -7.36 -5.93 -2.88
C ILE A 98 -7.94 -5.62 -4.26
N ILE A 99 -7.10 -5.56 -5.30
CA ILE A 99 -7.55 -5.29 -6.68
C ILE A 99 -8.49 -6.40 -7.18
N SER A 100 -8.20 -7.65 -6.85
CA SER A 100 -9.01 -8.81 -7.23
C SER A 100 -10.29 -8.98 -6.43
N ASP A 101 -10.49 -8.22 -5.35
CA ASP A 101 -11.73 -8.24 -4.56
C ASP A 101 -12.84 -7.45 -5.26
N GLU A 102 -13.60 -8.12 -6.13
CA GLU A 102 -14.75 -7.50 -6.81
C GLU A 102 -15.90 -7.15 -5.85
N ALA A 103 -15.99 -7.83 -4.70
CA ALA A 103 -16.99 -7.55 -3.69
C ALA A 103 -16.58 -6.41 -2.74
N GLY A 104 -15.28 -6.20 -2.53
CA GLY A 104 -14.69 -5.29 -1.56
C GLY A 104 -14.89 -3.79 -1.84
N PRO A 105 -13.87 -2.92 -1.65
CA PRO A 105 -14.06 -1.46 -1.60
C PRO A 105 -14.77 -0.87 -2.82
N ALA A 106 -14.69 -1.51 -3.99
CA ALA A 106 -15.46 -1.19 -5.20
C ALA A 106 -16.96 -0.98 -4.94
N SER A 107 -17.57 -1.78 -4.07
CA SER A 107 -19.00 -1.73 -3.74
C SER A 107 -19.37 -0.49 -2.91
N ASN A 108 -18.40 0.15 -2.24
CA ASN A 108 -18.61 1.35 -1.43
C ASN A 108 -18.42 2.66 -2.21
N TRP A 109 -17.90 2.63 -3.44
CA TRP A 109 -17.72 3.84 -4.25
C TRP A 109 -19.01 4.24 -4.95
N VAL A 110 -19.51 5.43 -4.60
CA VAL A 110 -20.68 6.04 -5.25
C VAL A 110 -20.34 6.54 -6.68
N ASP A 111 -19.08 6.92 -6.91
CA ASP A 111 -18.58 7.42 -8.20
C ASP A 111 -17.67 6.39 -8.91
N PRO A 112 -18.04 5.92 -10.12
CA PRO A 112 -17.21 5.03 -10.93
C PRO A 112 -15.86 5.63 -11.36
N GLU A 113 -15.71 6.96 -11.43
CA GLU A 113 -14.42 7.59 -11.75
C GLU A 113 -13.45 7.55 -10.57
N GLY A 114 -13.94 7.83 -9.36
CA GLY A 114 -13.18 7.64 -8.11
C GLY A 114 -12.60 6.22 -7.98
N TRP A 115 -13.41 5.20 -8.26
CA TRP A 115 -12.96 3.80 -8.31
C TRP A 115 -11.81 3.57 -9.30
N LYS A 116 -11.92 4.11 -10.52
CA LYS A 116 -10.85 3.95 -11.54
C LYS A 116 -9.55 4.61 -11.12
N ARG A 117 -9.62 5.82 -10.54
CA ARG A 117 -8.45 6.54 -10.03
C ARG A 117 -7.79 5.79 -8.88
N TRP A 118 -8.58 5.28 -7.94
CA TRP A 118 -8.07 4.45 -6.85
C TRP A 118 -7.37 3.19 -7.37
N ARG A 119 -7.98 2.46 -8.32
CA ARG A 119 -7.31 1.31 -8.97
C ARG A 119 -6.03 1.71 -9.70
N ALA A 120 -5.98 2.87 -10.36
CA ALA A 120 -4.77 3.35 -11.01
C ALA A 120 -3.65 3.62 -9.99
N ASN A 121 -3.99 4.20 -8.83
CA ASN A 121 -3.05 4.43 -7.74
C ASN A 121 -2.49 3.10 -7.19
N LEU A 122 -3.33 2.09 -6.99
CA LEU A 122 -2.85 0.77 -6.55
C LEU A 122 -1.88 0.14 -7.55
N ASN A 123 -2.18 0.22 -8.85
CA ASN A 123 -1.28 -0.32 -9.88
C ASN A 123 0.05 0.46 -9.97
N ARG A 124 0.06 1.77 -9.70
CA ARG A 124 1.30 2.55 -9.59
C ARG A 124 2.15 2.07 -8.43
N LEU A 125 1.55 1.86 -7.24
CA LEU A 125 2.25 1.31 -6.08
C LEU A 125 2.87 -0.06 -6.40
N ARG A 126 2.09 -0.96 -7.01
CA ARG A 126 2.60 -2.28 -7.44
C ARG A 126 3.79 -2.19 -8.39
N THR A 127 3.81 -1.20 -9.29
CA THR A 127 4.92 -0.99 -10.23
C THR A 127 6.21 -0.57 -9.50
N VAL A 128 6.10 0.23 -8.44
CA VAL A 128 7.23 0.65 -7.60
C VAL A 128 7.71 -0.48 -6.68
N LEU A 129 6.78 -1.31 -6.20
CA LEU A 129 7.08 -2.45 -5.33
C LEU A 129 7.65 -3.65 -6.09
N ALA A 130 7.34 -3.77 -7.39
CA ALA A 130 7.89 -4.81 -8.23
C ALA A 130 9.43 -4.73 -8.21
N PRO A 131 10.12 -5.87 -8.05
CA PRO A 131 11.57 -5.86 -8.18
C PRO A 131 11.94 -5.31 -9.56
N PRO A 132 13.01 -4.48 -9.67
CA PRO A 132 13.45 -4.03 -10.98
C PRO A 132 13.70 -5.26 -11.83
N SER A 133 13.03 -5.34 -12.99
CA SER A 133 13.26 -6.42 -13.96
C SER A 133 14.77 -6.57 -14.10
N PRO A 134 15.34 -7.79 -13.95
CA PRO A 134 16.75 -7.96 -14.20
C PRO A 134 16.99 -7.51 -15.63
N SER A 135 17.72 -6.40 -15.79
CA SER A 135 18.21 -5.98 -17.09
C SER A 135 19.06 -7.13 -17.60
N ILE A 136 18.48 -7.99 -18.44
CA ILE A 136 19.24 -9.01 -19.16
C ILE A 136 20.20 -8.20 -20.02
N PRO A 137 21.52 -8.25 -19.79
CA PRO A 137 22.44 -7.65 -20.73
C PRO A 137 22.23 -8.38 -22.05
N LEU A 138 21.77 -7.65 -23.07
CA LEU A 138 21.81 -8.09 -24.45
C LEU A 138 23.28 -8.32 -24.76
N PHE A 139 23.72 -9.57 -24.64
CA PHE A 139 25.00 -9.99 -25.17
C PHE A 139 24.90 -9.81 -26.68
N ASP A 140 25.60 -8.81 -27.20
CA ASP A 140 25.94 -8.71 -28.62
C ASP A 140 26.58 -10.04 -29.02
N VAL A 141 25.90 -10.79 -29.88
CA VAL A 141 26.46 -11.96 -30.56
C VAL A 141 27.08 -11.43 -31.83
N GLU A 142 28.42 -11.46 -31.87
CA GLU A 142 29.26 -11.23 -33.06
C GLU A 142 28.99 -12.28 -34.17
#